data_AF-A0A7Y0KNG1-F1
#
_entry.id   AF-A0A7Y0KNG1-F1
#
_cell.length_a   1.000
_cell.length_b   1.000
_cell.length_c   1.000
_cell.angle_alpha   90.00
_cell.angle_beta   90.00
_cell.angle_gamma   90.00
#
_symmetry.space_group_name_H-M   'P 1'
#
loop_
_entity.id
_entity.type
_entity.pdbx_description
1 polymer ?
#
loop_
_entity_poly.entity_id
_entity_poly.type
_entity_poly.pdbx_seq_one_letter_code
_entity_poly.pdbx_strand_id
1 'polypeptide(L)'
;MHHLVDAVLEDAESLEDRLDSCDGYVVLVSDPATGAIDSYGPFDGTEALLDAARRRHGLDEGDLTDVVVTVVRHHRPDGEGTARTGPEALAS
;
A
#
# COMPACT_ATOMS: atom_id res chain seq x y z
N MET A 1 -10.31 -15.19 17.21
CA MET A 1 -8.99 -15.34 16.58
C MET A 1 -8.82 -16.70 15.90
N HIS A 2 -9.19 -17.82 16.54
CA HIS A 2 -9.21 -19.15 15.90
C HIS A 2 -10.06 -19.23 14.62
N HIS A 3 -11.30 -18.72 14.64
CA HIS A 3 -12.19 -18.76 13.47
C HIS A 3 -11.70 -17.99 12.22
N LEU A 4 -10.81 -17.01 12.38
CA LEU A 4 -10.24 -16.29 11.23
C LEU A 4 -9.15 -17.12 10.56
N VAL A 5 -8.38 -17.87 11.35
CA VAL A 5 -7.30 -18.73 10.86
C VAL A 5 -7.87 -19.95 10.14
N ASP A 6 -8.95 -20.53 10.68
CA ASP A 6 -9.62 -21.68 10.04
C ASP A 6 -10.23 -21.32 8.68
N ALA A 7 -10.87 -20.15 8.55
CA ALA A 7 -11.43 -19.67 7.28
C ALA A 7 -10.36 -19.30 6.23
N VAL A 8 -9.15 -18.93 6.66
CA VAL A 8 -8.01 -18.62 5.78
C VAL A 8 -7.36 -19.89 5.24
N LEU A 9 -7.41 -21.00 5.99
CA LEU A 9 -6.74 -22.26 5.65
C LEU A 9 -7.60 -23.20 4.79
N GLU A 10 -8.94 -23.12 4.85
CA GLU A 10 -9.84 -23.89 3.98
C GLU A 10 -9.80 -23.44 2.51
N ASP A 11 -9.23 -22.26 2.24
CA ASP A 11 -9.22 -21.58 0.95
C ASP A 11 -7.78 -21.45 0.37
N ALA A 12 -6.85 -22.34 0.73
CA ALA A 12 -5.41 -22.12 0.54
C ALA A 12 -4.97 -21.87 -0.93
N GLU A 13 -5.55 -22.55 -1.93
CA GLU A 13 -5.30 -22.22 -3.35
C GLU A 13 -5.87 -20.85 -3.74
N SER A 14 -6.94 -20.38 -3.10
CA SER A 14 -7.51 -19.03 -3.23
C SER A 14 -6.75 -17.98 -2.42
N LEU A 15 -6.11 -18.34 -1.30
CA LEU A 15 -5.32 -17.42 -0.48
C LEU A 15 -4.05 -16.99 -1.21
N GLU A 16 -3.36 -17.91 -1.87
CA GLU A 16 -2.19 -17.59 -2.70
C GLU A 16 -2.58 -16.67 -3.87
N ASP A 17 -3.67 -16.99 -4.57
CA ASP A 17 -4.22 -16.14 -5.63
C ASP A 17 -4.68 -14.76 -5.11
N ARG A 18 -5.25 -14.68 -3.91
CA ARG A 18 -5.66 -13.42 -3.27
C ARG A 18 -4.47 -12.62 -2.77
N LEU A 19 -3.39 -13.27 -2.35
CA LEU A 19 -2.12 -12.62 -2.09
C LEU A 19 -1.59 -12.05 -3.41
N ASP A 20 -1.58 -12.83 -4.49
CA ASP A 20 -1.06 -12.40 -5.80
C ASP A 20 -1.92 -11.33 -6.49
N SER A 21 -3.23 -11.33 -6.28
CA SER A 21 -4.17 -10.33 -6.80
C SER A 21 -4.16 -9.07 -5.94
N CYS A 22 -3.94 -7.89 -6.53
CA CYS A 22 -4.09 -6.62 -5.83
C CYS A 22 -4.84 -5.59 -6.69
N ASP A 23 -5.47 -4.62 -6.05
CA ASP A 23 -6.25 -3.56 -6.71
C ASP A 23 -5.36 -2.46 -7.30
N GLY A 24 -4.07 -2.48 -6.95
CA GLY A 24 -3.07 -1.54 -7.39
C GLY A 24 -1.84 -1.61 -6.50
N TYR A 25 -0.98 -0.63 -6.66
CA TYR A 25 0.27 -0.54 -5.92
C TYR A 25 0.38 0.80 -5.20
N VAL A 26 1.02 0.78 -4.04
CA VAL A 26 1.39 1.97 -3.29
C VAL A 26 2.90 1.97 -3.15
N VAL A 27 3.51 3.15 -3.31
CA VAL A 27 4.92 3.36 -2.98
C VAL A 27 4.99 3.84 -1.54
N LEU A 28 5.72 3.12 -0.70
CA LEU A 28 6.03 3.53 0.67
C LEU A 28 7.45 4.09 0.72
N VAL A 29 7.60 5.22 1.38
CA VAL A 29 8.89 5.81 1.74
C VAL A 29 8.99 5.80 3.25
N SER A 30 9.94 5.05 3.80
CA SER A 30 10.12 4.89 5.25
C SER A 30 11.51 5.34 5.66
N ASP A 31 11.57 6.31 6.56
CA ASP A 31 12.80 6.74 7.21
C ASP A 31 12.97 5.96 8.53
N PRO A 32 13.93 5.03 8.63
CA PRO A 32 14.14 4.23 9.84
C PRO A 32 14.71 5.04 11.01
N ALA A 33 15.38 6.18 10.76
CA ALA A 33 15.96 7.01 11.81
C ALA A 33 14.89 7.80 12.57
N THR A 34 13.83 8.24 11.87
CA THR A 34 12.73 9.02 12.46
C THR A 34 11.45 8.22 12.69
N GLY A 35 11.29 7.08 12.00
CA GLY A 35 10.05 6.33 11.96
C GLY A 35 8.98 6.95 11.05
N ALA A 36 9.33 7.98 10.27
CA ALA A 36 8.40 8.58 9.32
C ALA A 36 8.07 7.59 8.19
N ILE A 37 6.79 7.57 7.80
CA ILE A 37 6.28 6.75 6.70
C ILE A 37 5.37 7.62 5.85
N ASP A 38 5.72 7.78 4.58
CA ASP A 38 4.88 8.38 3.56
C ASP A 38 4.38 7.31 2.58
N SER A 39 3.16 7.49 2.08
CA SER A 39 2.51 6.59 1.13
C SER A 39 2.02 7.34 -0.10
N TYR A 40 2.20 6.77 -1.29
CA TYR A 40 1.82 7.38 -2.56
C TYR A 40 1.12 6.37 -3.48
N GLY A 41 0.12 6.85 -4.20
CA GLY A 41 -0.75 6.03 -5.04
C GLY A 41 -2.23 6.20 -4.65
N PRO A 42 -3.11 5.25 -5.02
CA PRO A 42 -2.78 4.01 -5.73
C PRO A 42 -2.32 4.25 -7.18
N PHE A 43 -1.43 3.37 -7.66
CA PHE A 43 -0.88 3.36 -9.01
C PHE A 43 -1.15 2.02 -9.70
N ASP A 44 -1.00 1.97 -11.02
CA ASP A 44 -0.69 0.71 -11.69
C ASP A 44 0.76 0.24 -11.40
N GLY A 45 1.10 -0.99 -11.80
CA GLY A 45 2.41 -1.57 -11.49
C GLY A 45 3.60 -0.87 -12.17
N THR A 46 3.40 -0.33 -13.38
CA THR A 46 4.47 0.37 -14.12
C THR A 46 4.68 1.77 -13.54
N GLU A 47 3.59 2.49 -13.27
CA GLU A 47 3.61 3.80 -12.63
C GLU A 47 4.25 3.75 -11.24
N ALA A 48 3.95 2.70 -10.45
CA ALA A 48 4.56 2.52 -9.13
C ALA A 48 6.09 2.33 -9.19
N LEU A 49 6.59 1.53 -10.14
CA LEU A 49 8.02 1.34 -10.34
C LEU A 49 8.72 2.64 -10.77
N LEU A 50 8.10 3.40 -11.67
CA LEU A 50 8.61 4.70 -12.11
C LEU A 50 8.63 5.74 -10.98
N ASP A 51 7.56 5.81 -10.16
CA ASP A 51 7.51 6.69 -8.99
C ASP A 51 8.55 6.30 -7.94
N ALA A 52 8.67 5.00 -7.62
CA ALA A 52 9.67 4.50 -6.69
C ALA A 52 11.10 4.82 -7.15
N ALA A 53 11.41 4.62 -8.43
CA ALA A 53 12.73 4.95 -8.99
C ALA A 53 13.05 6.44 -8.90
N ARG A 54 12.08 7.31 -9.25
CA ARG A 54 12.23 8.76 -9.14
C ARG A 54 12.50 9.20 -7.71
N ARG A 55 11.79 8.62 -6.74
CA ARG A 55 11.97 8.92 -5.32
C ARG A 55 13.31 8.48 -4.80
N ARG A 56 13.72 7.26 -5.14
CA ARG A 56 15.03 6.74 -4.75
C ARG A 56 16.14 7.65 -5.26
N HIS A 57 16.06 8.06 -6.52
CA HIS A 57 16.98 9.03 -7.10
C HIS A 57 17.01 10.36 -6.34
N GLY A 58 15.85 10.97 -6.05
CA GLY A 58 15.79 12.25 -5.33
C GLY A 58 16.31 12.16 -3.88
N LEU A 59 16.10 11.02 -3.21
CA LEU A 59 16.65 10.76 -1.89
C LEU A 59 18.17 10.51 -1.93
N ASP A 60 18.67 9.86 -2.98
CA ASP A 60 20.12 9.65 -3.20
C ASP A 60 20.83 10.98 -3.44
N GLU A 61 20.23 11.90 -4.20
CA GLU A 61 20.75 13.26 -4.37
C GLU A 61 20.80 14.05 -3.05
N GLY A 62 19.93 13.69 -2.10
CA GLY A 62 19.88 14.25 -0.75
C GLY A 62 20.74 13.51 0.29
N ASP A 63 21.53 12.51 -0.11
CA ASP A 63 22.33 11.64 0.77
C ASP A 63 21.50 10.86 1.82
N LEU A 64 20.21 10.63 1.52
CA LEU A 64 19.27 9.89 2.37
C LEU A 64 19.25 8.40 1.99
N THR A 65 20.43 7.78 2.00
CA THR A 65 20.66 6.41 1.50
C THR A 65 20.04 5.31 2.35
N ASP A 66 19.73 5.60 3.61
CA ASP A 66 19.10 4.70 4.58
C ASP A 66 17.56 4.71 4.54
N VAL A 67 16.96 5.72 3.92
CA VAL A 67 15.51 5.77 3.67
C VAL A 67 15.12 4.63 2.73
N VAL A 68 14.08 3.88 3.08
CA VAL A 68 13.59 2.75 2.28
C VAL A 68 12.50 3.24 1.34
N VAL A 69 12.62 2.91 0.04
CA VAL A 69 11.55 3.09 -0.94
C VAL A 69 11.11 1.72 -1.41
N THR A 70 9.83 1.38 -1.22
CA THR A 70 9.30 0.05 -1.58
C THR A 70 7.95 0.17 -2.28
N VAL A 71 7.71 -0.73 -3.24
CA VAL A 71 6.42 -0.88 -3.89
C VAL A 71 5.68 -2.02 -3.19
N VAL A 72 4.49 -1.74 -2.67
CA VAL A 72 3.65 -2.73 -1.98
C VAL A 72 2.32 -2.89 -2.69
N ARG A 73 1.76 -4.10 -2.60
CA ARG A 73 0.40 -4.39 -3.06
C ARG A 73 -0.61 -3.63 -2.21
N HIS A 74 -1.57 -2.99 -2.88
CA HIS A 74 -2.69 -2.31 -2.25
C HIS A 74 -3.96 -3.12 -2.49
N HIS A 75 -4.57 -3.59 -1.41
CA HIS A 75 -5.85 -4.29 -1.44
C HIS A 75 -6.91 -3.38 -0.82
N ARG A 76 -8.01 -3.16 -1.53
CA ARG A 76 -9.18 -2.47 -1.00
C ARG A 76 -9.97 -3.47 -0.15
N PRO A 77 -10.64 -3.02 0.92
CA PRO A 77 -11.55 -3.89 1.65
C PRO A 77 -12.65 -4.40 0.70
N ASP A 78 -12.91 -5.71 0.74
CA ASP A 78 -14.00 -6.35 0.01
C ASP A 78 -15.34 -5.75 0.48
N GLY A 79 -15.85 -4.74 -0.24
CA GLY A 79 -17.13 -4.09 0.08
C GLY A 79 -17.17 -2.57 -0.05
N GLU A 80 -16.77 -2.00 -1.18
CA GLU A 80 -17.21 -0.66 -1.59
C GLU A 80 -18.24 -0.76 -2.73
N GLY A 81 -19.34 -1.44 -2.45
CA GLY A 81 -20.62 -0.88 -2.86
C GLY A 81 -20.86 0.37 -1.99
N THR A 82 -20.61 1.56 -2.54
CA THR A 82 -20.88 2.88 -1.95
C THR A 82 -20.03 3.30 -0.74
N ALA A 83 -18.83 3.81 -1.00
CA ALA A 83 -18.34 4.94 -0.20
C ALA A 83 -19.35 6.08 -0.38
N ARG A 84 -20.16 6.35 0.64
CA ARG A 84 -20.99 7.55 0.70
C ARG A 84 -20.06 8.75 0.59
N THR A 85 -20.17 9.49 -0.51
CA THR A 85 -19.79 10.90 -0.55
C THR A 85 -20.56 11.62 0.54
N GLY A 86 -19.92 11.88 1.68
CA GLY A 86 -20.46 12.75 2.71
C GLY A 86 -19.98 14.19 2.46
N PRO A 87 -20.87 15.17 2.24
CA PRO A 87 -20.59 16.51 2.70
C PRO A 87 -20.78 16.55 4.24
N GLU A 88 -20.15 17.49 4.94
CA GLU A 88 -20.26 17.74 6.39
C GLU A 88 -19.43 16.85 7.33
N ALA A 89 -18.15 17.17 7.49
CA ALA A 89 -17.40 16.83 8.69
C ALA A 89 -16.35 17.90 9.04
N LEU A 90 -16.73 19.18 8.99
CA LEU A 90 -15.96 20.30 9.58
C LEU A 90 -16.92 21.42 10.02
N ALA A 91 -17.69 21.18 11.07
CA ALA A 91 -18.29 22.23 11.91
C ALA A 91 -18.90 21.64 13.19
N SER A 92 -18.12 21.59 14.27
CA SER A 92 -18.55 21.89 15.66
C SER A 92 -17.32 21.88 16.56
#